data_AF-A0A3B8U520-F1
#
_entry.id   AF-A0A3B8U520-F1
#
_cell.length_a   1.000
_cell.length_b   1.000
_cell.length_c   1.000
_cell.angle_alpha   90.00
_cell.angle_beta   90.00
_cell.angle_gamma   90.00
#
_symmetry.space_group_name_H-M   'P 1'
#
loop_
_entity.id
_entity.type
_entity.pdbx_description
1 polymer ?
#
loop_
_entity_poly.entity_id
_entity_poly.type
_entity_poly.pdbx_seq_one_letter_code
_entity_poly.pdbx_strand_id
1 'polypeptide(L)'
;MFLDAVHPEYQSQAVCGWIKKGECKTLQTTGKQKRLHFVGTLNLTDLSVMVHEYETIDADAMIRFFKDLESEKKWGQIHIILDNAAAHKNHKLIDYLKTSRIRLHYLPPYPPNLNPIGRLWKVFREMTLYNRC
;
A
#
# COMPACT_ATOMS: atom_id res chain seq x y z
N MET A 1 8.90 -3.41 10.39
CA MET A 1 8.54 -2.71 9.14
C MET A 1 7.04 -2.59 9.10
N PHE A 2 6.51 -1.50 8.55
CA PHE A 2 5.09 -1.22 8.42
C PHE A 2 4.63 -1.61 7.02
N LEU A 3 3.61 -2.45 6.92
CA LEU A 3 3.05 -2.93 5.66
C LEU A 3 1.67 -2.31 5.44
N ASP A 4 1.38 -1.98 4.19
CA ASP A 4 0.05 -1.59 3.75
C ASP A 4 -0.08 -1.80 2.24
N ALA A 5 -1.32 -1.90 1.79
CA ALA A 5 -1.66 -2.00 0.38
C ALA A 5 -2.35 -0.73 -0.11
N VAL A 6 -1.89 -0.19 -1.24
CA VAL A 6 -2.52 0.98 -1.87
C VAL A 6 -3.05 0.64 -3.25
N HIS A 7 -4.19 1.25 -3.57
CA HIS A 7 -4.93 0.98 -4.78
C HIS A 7 -5.15 2.25 -5.61
N PRO A 8 -4.10 2.80 -6.24
CA PRO A 8 -4.26 4.01 -7.02
C PRO A 8 -5.05 3.72 -8.30
N GLU A 9 -5.88 4.68 -8.66
CA GLU A 9 -6.59 4.71 -9.91
C GLU A 9 -5.75 5.45 -10.95
N TYR A 10 -5.85 5.02 -12.21
CA TYR A 10 -5.15 5.68 -13.32
C TYR A 10 -5.74 7.07 -13.66
N GLN A 11 -6.88 7.44 -13.06
CA GLN A 11 -7.57 8.68 -13.37
C GLN A 11 -6.98 9.87 -12.61
N SER A 12 -6.91 11.02 -13.29
CA SER A 12 -6.55 12.29 -12.67
C SER A 12 -7.60 12.68 -11.63
N GLN A 13 -7.15 13.10 -10.44
CA GLN A 13 -8.04 13.56 -9.38
C GLN A 13 -8.07 15.09 -9.35
N ALA A 14 -9.28 15.66 -9.31
CA ALA A 14 -9.50 17.10 -9.12
C ALA A 14 -9.25 17.46 -7.65
N VAL A 15 -8.03 17.88 -7.30
CA VAL A 15 -7.68 18.20 -5.91
C VAL A 15 -7.65 19.71 -5.65
N CYS A 16 -7.21 20.52 -6.61
CA CYS A 16 -7.22 21.97 -6.48
C CYS A 16 -7.46 22.66 -7.83
N GLY A 17 -7.96 23.90 -7.81
CA GLY A 17 -8.15 24.71 -9.02
C GLY A 17 -9.11 25.87 -8.83
N TRP A 18 -8.97 26.91 -9.66
CA TRP A 18 -9.89 28.05 -9.70
C TRP A 18 -10.86 27.90 -10.88
N ILE A 19 -12.15 27.99 -10.60
CA ILE A 19 -13.22 27.93 -11.61
C ILE A 19 -14.01 29.24 -11.51
N LYS A 20 -14.21 29.90 -12.65
CA LYS A 20 -14.97 31.14 -12.71
C LYS A 20 -16.43 30.87 -12.33
N LYS A 21 -17.02 31.73 -11.51
CA LYS A 21 -18.43 31.60 -11.09
C LYS A 21 -19.33 31.60 -12.33
N GLY A 22 -20.16 30.55 -12.45
CA GLY A 22 -21.06 30.35 -13.59
C GLY A 22 -20.49 29.47 -14.71
N GLU A 23 -19.23 29.03 -14.63
CA GLU A 23 -18.63 28.09 -15.58
C GLU A 23 -18.48 26.69 -14.98
N CYS A 24 -18.75 25.65 -15.77
CA CYS A 24 -18.47 24.27 -15.42
C CYS A 24 -17.23 23.80 -16.20
N LYS A 25 -16.19 23.36 -15.48
CA LYS A 25 -15.03 22.71 -16.10
C LYS A 25 -15.07 21.21 -15.86
N THR A 26 -14.91 20.44 -16.92
CA THR A 26 -14.82 18.98 -16.88
C THR A 26 -13.36 18.55 -16.90
N LEU A 27 -13.00 17.56 -16.08
CA LEU A 27 -11.74 16.86 -16.25
C LEU A 27 -11.93 15.70 -17.23
N GLN A 28 -11.00 15.59 -18.18
CA GLN A 28 -10.98 14.45 -19.09
C GLN A 28 -10.64 13.19 -18.28
N THR A 29 -11.52 12.20 -18.34
CA THR A 29 -11.31 10.89 -17.71
C THR A 29 -11.10 9.84 -18.78
N THR A 30 -10.13 8.95 -18.59
CA THR A 30 -9.95 7.79 -19.47
C THR A 30 -11.10 6.80 -19.25
N GLY A 31 -11.72 6.33 -20.33
CA GLY A 31 -12.84 5.39 -20.28
C GLY A 31 -12.51 3.99 -19.74
N LYS A 32 -11.22 3.67 -19.54
CA LYS A 32 -10.77 2.44 -18.87
C LYS A 32 -10.38 2.75 -17.43
N GLN A 33 -11.13 2.20 -16.47
CA GLN A 33 -10.74 2.18 -15.06
C GLN A 33 -9.76 1.03 -14.82
N LYS A 34 -8.47 1.27 -15.06
CA LYS A 34 -7.42 0.35 -14.60
C LYS A 34 -7.08 0.72 -13.15
N ARG A 35 -7.36 -0.19 -12.23
CA ARG A 35 -6.92 -0.12 -10.83
C ARG A 35 -5.58 -0.83 -10.71
N LEU A 36 -4.62 -0.19 -10.05
CA LEU A 36 -3.34 -0.83 -9.75
C LEU A 36 -3.37 -1.33 -8.30
N HIS A 37 -2.60 -2.38 -8.02
CA HIS A 37 -2.50 -2.97 -6.70
C HIS A 37 -1.04 -2.97 -6.27
N PHE A 38 -0.69 -2.09 -5.33
CA PHE A 38 0.66 -2.04 -4.78
C PHE A 38 0.64 -2.55 -3.34
N VAL A 39 1.58 -3.44 -3.03
CA VAL A 39 1.91 -3.83 -1.65
C VAL A 39 3.26 -3.23 -1.33
N GLY A 40 3.34 -2.52 -0.20
CA GLY A 40 4.59 -1.90 0.22
C GLY A 40 4.90 -2.15 1.68
N THR A 41 6.21 -2.11 1.99
CA THR A 41 6.71 -2.03 3.36
C THR A 41 7.64 -0.85 3.54
N LEU A 42 7.51 -0.17 4.67
CA LEU A 42 8.39 0.90 5.14
C LEU A 42 9.11 0.45 6.42
N ASN A 43 10.44 0.50 6.41
CA ASN A 43 11.23 0.35 7.62
C ASN A 43 11.52 1.73 8.23
N LEU A 44 11.16 1.96 9.49
CA LEU A 44 11.38 3.26 10.12
C LEU A 44 12.82 3.49 10.58
N THR A 45 13.61 2.42 10.76
CA THR A 45 14.98 2.54 11.29
C THR A 45 15.94 3.14 10.26
N ASP A 46 15.81 2.72 8.99
CA ASP A 46 16.68 3.12 7.88
C ASP A 46 15.90 3.85 6.76
N LEU A 47 14.58 4.04 6.93
CA LEU A 47 13.67 4.60 5.92
C LEU A 47 13.66 3.84 4.59
N SER A 48 14.10 2.57 4.58
CA SER A 48 14.03 1.71 3.39
C SER A 48 12.58 1.37 3.05
N VAL A 49 12.30 1.36 1.74
CA VAL A 49 10.99 1.07 1.18
C VAL A 49 11.12 -0.03 0.14
N MET A 50 10.27 -1.05 0.26
CA MET A 50 10.07 -2.08 -0.76
C MET A 50 8.61 -1.98 -1.24
N VAL A 51 8.37 -1.93 -2.55
CA VAL A 51 7.04 -1.88 -3.16
C VAL A 51 6.99 -2.82 -4.36
N HIS A 52 5.94 -3.63 -4.45
CA HIS A 52 5.67 -4.47 -5.61
C HIS A 52 4.24 -4.25 -6.14
N GLU A 53 4.11 -4.26 -7.46
CA GLU A 53 2.83 -4.26 -8.16
C GLU A 53 2.34 -5.70 -8.36
N TYR A 54 1.05 -5.92 -8.14
CA TYR A 54 0.37 -7.17 -8.41
C TYR A 54 -0.88 -6.94 -9.27
N GLU A 55 -1.38 -7.98 -9.93
CA GLU A 55 -2.67 -7.91 -10.62
C GLU A 55 -3.83 -7.89 -9.61
N THR A 56 -3.70 -8.65 -8.52
CA THR A 56 -4.65 -8.73 -7.42
C THR A 56 -3.93 -8.91 -6.09
N ILE A 57 -4.52 -8.40 -5.01
CA ILE A 57 -3.98 -8.60 -3.64
C ILE A 57 -4.71 -9.78 -3.00
N ASP A 58 -4.21 -10.99 -3.27
CA ASP A 58 -4.63 -12.22 -2.62
C ASP A 58 -3.56 -12.75 -1.66
N ALA A 59 -3.83 -13.90 -1.04
CA ALA A 59 -2.86 -14.52 -0.14
C ALA A 59 -1.58 -14.96 -0.85
N ASP A 60 -1.66 -15.36 -2.12
CA ASP A 60 -0.53 -15.83 -2.91
C ASP A 60 0.41 -14.67 -3.27
N ALA A 61 -0.12 -13.49 -3.61
CA ALA A 61 0.61 -12.25 -3.80
C ALA A 61 1.33 -11.80 -2.51
N MET A 62 0.64 -11.86 -1.36
CA MET A 62 1.24 -11.56 -0.06
C MET A 62 2.38 -12.52 0.29
N ILE A 63 2.24 -13.82 0.01
CA ILE A 63 3.30 -14.81 0.22
C ILE A 63 4.50 -14.52 -0.68
N ARG A 64 4.29 -14.15 -1.95
CA ARG A 64 5.38 -13.76 -2.87
C ARG A 64 6.13 -12.55 -2.32
N PHE A 65 5.40 -11.51 -1.92
CA PHE A 65 5.98 -10.32 -1.29
C PHE A 65 6.85 -10.67 -0.07
N PHE A 66 6.36 -11.57 0.78
CA PHE A 66 7.07 -12.04 1.96
C PHE A 66 8.32 -12.85 1.64
N LYS A 67 8.30 -13.69 0.60
CA LYS A 67 9.48 -14.41 0.12
C LYS A 67 10.56 -13.44 -0.37
N ASP A 68 10.16 -12.44 -1.13
CA ASP A 68 11.08 -11.41 -1.64
C ASP A 68 11.71 -10.65 -0.47
N LEU A 69 10.91 -10.27 0.54
CA LEU A 69 11.40 -9.61 1.75
C LEU A 69 12.38 -10.47 2.56
N GLU A 70 12.12 -11.77 2.68
CA GLU A 70 13.05 -12.72 3.31
C GLU A 70 14.34 -12.89 2.50
N SER A 71 14.27 -12.82 1.18
CA SER A 71 15.44 -12.93 0.31
C SER A 71 16.37 -11.71 0.44
N GLU A 72 15.80 -10.51 0.59
CA GLU A 72 16.55 -9.28 0.80
C GLU A 72 17.17 -9.24 2.21
N LYS A 73 16.38 -9.58 3.24
CA LYS A 73 16.85 -9.61 4.63
C LYS A 73 17.29 -11.02 5.04
N LYS A 74 18.54 -11.36 4.74
CA LYS A 74 19.12 -12.71 4.93
C LYS A 74 19.20 -13.19 6.39
N TRP A 75 19.15 -12.29 7.37
CA TRP A 75 19.35 -12.63 8.79
C TRP A 75 18.28 -12.03 9.70
N GLY A 76 18.05 -12.70 10.83
CA GLY A 76 17.14 -12.25 11.88
C GLY A 76 15.66 -12.54 11.62
N GLN A 77 14.85 -12.28 12.65
CA GLN A 77 13.39 -12.31 12.59
C GLN A 77 12.87 -11.00 11.99
N ILE A 78 11.93 -11.10 11.06
CA ILE A 78 11.36 -9.95 10.36
C ILE A 78 10.02 -9.58 10.98
N HIS A 79 9.97 -8.47 11.71
CA HIS A 79 8.72 -8.00 12.30
C HIS A 79 7.96 -7.10 11.33
N ILE A 80 6.74 -7.47 10.99
CA ILE A 80 5.84 -6.70 10.12
C ILE A 80 4.65 -6.21 10.95
N ILE A 81 4.35 -4.92 10.84
CA ILE A 81 3.22 -4.26 11.50
C ILE A 81 2.22 -3.89 10.41
N LEU A 82 0.98 -4.33 10.52
CA LEU A 82 -0.08 -4.10 9.54
C LEU A 82 -1.42 -3.83 10.21
N ASP A 83 -2.41 -3.39 9.43
CA ASP A 83 -3.77 -3.22 9.90
C ASP A 83 -4.45 -4.57 10.19
N ASN A 84 -5.63 -4.51 10.83
CA ASN A 84 -6.38 -5.71 11.20
C ASN A 84 -7.31 -6.20 10.08
N ALA A 85 -7.01 -5.92 8.80
CA ALA A 85 -7.87 -6.29 7.68
C ALA A 85 -8.03 -7.81 7.56
N ALA A 86 -9.24 -8.26 7.21
CA ALA A 86 -9.57 -9.68 7.10
C ALA A 86 -8.71 -10.42 6.04
N ALA A 87 -8.25 -9.71 5.00
CA ALA A 87 -7.37 -10.24 3.98
C ALA A 87 -6.06 -10.83 4.56
N HIS A 88 -5.57 -10.27 5.66
CA HIS A 88 -4.34 -10.71 6.32
C HIS A 88 -4.53 -11.91 7.25
N LYS A 89 -5.75 -12.46 7.36
CA LYS A 89 -6.10 -13.61 8.20
C LYS A 89 -6.42 -14.86 7.38
N ASN A 90 -5.99 -14.90 6.12
CA ASN A 90 -6.20 -16.05 5.25
C ASN A 90 -5.41 -17.28 5.77
N HIS A 91 -6.04 -18.46 5.80
CA HIS A 91 -5.42 -19.70 6.25
C HIS A 91 -4.10 -20.01 5.53
N LYS A 92 -4.03 -19.81 4.20
CA LYS A 92 -2.81 -20.03 3.41
C LYS A 92 -1.65 -19.18 3.91
N LEU A 93 -1.93 -17.91 4.21
CA LEU A 93 -0.94 -16.97 4.71
C LEU A 93 -0.47 -17.38 6.12
N ILE A 94 -1.40 -17.78 6.98
CA ILE A 94 -1.10 -18.25 8.33
C ILE A 94 -0.22 -19.51 8.28
N ASP A 95 -0.51 -20.45 7.39
CA ASP A 95 0.28 -21.66 7.23
C ASP A 95 1.69 -21.37 6.74
N TYR A 96 1.86 -20.45 5.78
CA TYR A 96 3.17 -19.96 5.35
C TYR A 96 3.97 -19.35 6.51
N LEU A 97 3.32 -18.55 7.36
CA LEU A 97 3.97 -17.84 8.46
C LEU A 97 4.49 -18.76 9.56
N LYS A 98 3.98 -20.00 9.68
CA LYS A 98 4.47 -20.99 10.66
C LYS A 98 5.94 -21.36 10.44
N THR A 99 6.38 -21.38 9.18
CA THR A 99 7.75 -21.75 8.78
C THR A 99 8.60 -20.54 8.38
N SER A 100 7.99 -19.36 8.27
CA SER A 100 8.65 -18.13 7.87
C SER A 100 9.38 -17.47 9.04
N ARG A 101 10.40 -16.66 8.73
CA ARG A 101 11.05 -15.75 9.68
C ARG A 101 10.22 -14.50 9.95
N ILE A 102 9.09 -14.33 9.26
CA ILE A 102 8.22 -13.16 9.40
C ILE A 102 7.28 -13.35 10.60
N ARG A 103 7.25 -12.33 11.46
CA ARG A 103 6.31 -12.22 12.57
C ARG A 103 5.40 -11.03 12.35
N LEU A 104 4.11 -11.31 12.18
CA LEU A 104 3.08 -10.29 12.02
C LEU A 104 2.65 -9.72 13.37
N HIS A 105 2.47 -8.41 13.41
CA HIS A 105 1.91 -7.64 14.50
C HIS A 105 0.74 -6.83 13.95
N TYR A 106 -0.45 -7.02 14.51
CA TYR A 106 -1.64 -6.32 14.08
C TYR A 106 -1.83 -5.05 14.90
N LEU A 107 -2.07 -3.93 14.23
CA LEU A 107 -2.43 -2.69 14.89
C LEU A 107 -3.81 -2.81 15.54
N PRO A 108 -4.05 -2.11 16.67
CA PRO A 108 -5.38 -2.02 17.25
C PRO A 108 -6.36 -1.41 16.24
N PRO A 109 -7.64 -1.82 16.25
CA PRO A 109 -8.65 -1.24 15.39
C PRO A 109 -8.83 0.26 15.73
N TYR A 110 -8.52 1.13 14.76
CA TYR A 110 -8.50 2.62 14.83
C TYR A 110 -7.40 3.16 15.77
N PRO A 111 -6.44 4.02 15.33
CA PRO A 111 -6.61 5.16 14.42
C PRO A 111 -5.64 5.19 13.20
N PRO A 112 -6.04 5.87 12.10
CA PRO A 112 -5.31 5.90 10.81
C PRO A 112 -3.90 6.53 10.87
N ASN A 113 -3.56 7.21 11.96
CA ASN A 113 -2.26 7.87 12.14
C ASN A 113 -1.13 6.93 12.59
N LEU A 114 -1.44 5.68 12.97
CA LEU A 114 -0.46 4.73 13.49
C LEU A 114 0.31 3.95 12.43
N ASN A 115 -0.10 4.00 11.15
CA ASN A 115 0.61 3.32 10.07
C ASN A 115 1.40 4.36 9.23
N PRO A 116 2.72 4.54 9.47
CA PRO A 116 3.53 5.56 8.81
C PRO A 116 3.59 5.42 7.30
N ILE A 117 3.46 4.19 6.77
CA ILE A 117 3.40 3.96 5.33
C ILE A 117 2.17 4.61 4.69
N GLY A 118 1.09 4.84 5.46
CA GLY A 118 -0.06 5.62 5.00
C GLY A 118 0.33 7.06 4.63
N ARG A 119 1.34 7.64 5.30
CA ARG A 119 1.91 8.95 4.91
C ARG A 119 2.73 8.86 3.64
N LEU A 120 3.49 7.78 3.46
CA LEU A 120 4.20 7.51 2.20
C LEU A 120 3.22 7.44 1.02
N TRP A 121 2.10 6.73 1.19
CA TRP A 121 1.05 6.66 0.18
C TRP A 121 0.38 8.01 -0.10
N LYS A 122 0.23 8.86 0.92
CA LYS A 122 -0.25 10.23 0.73
C LYS A 122 0.70 11.03 -0.16
N VAL A 123 2.00 11.03 0.15
CA VAL A 123 3.03 11.72 -0.66
C VAL A 123 3.04 11.19 -2.10
N PHE A 124 2.98 9.86 -2.27
CA PHE A 124 2.90 9.24 -3.58
C PHE A 124 1.71 9.77 -4.40
N ARG A 125 0.50 9.83 -3.82
CA ARG A 125 -0.68 10.37 -4.50
C ARG A 125 -0.53 11.85 -4.86
N GLU A 126 -0.02 12.65 -3.94
CA GLU A 126 0.22 14.09 -4.15
C GLU A 126 1.19 14.37 -5.29
N MET A 127 2.23 13.54 -5.44
CA MET A 127 3.24 13.74 -6.49
C MET A 127 2.81 13.24 -7.88
N THR A 128 1.91 12.25 -7.94
CA THR A 128 1.61 11.49 -9.17
C THR A 128 0.18 11.61 -9.67
N LEU A 129 -0.83 11.60 -8.79
CA LEU A 129 -2.25 11.54 -9.18
C LEU A 129 -2.92 12.92 -9.16
N TYR A 130 -2.44 13.80 -8.29
CA TYR A 130 -3.08 15.10 -8.10
C TYR A 130 -2.74 16.03 -9.26
N ASN A 131 -3.75 16.76 -9.72
CA ASN A 131 -3.53 17.77 -10.74
C ASN A 131 -2.61 18.88 -10.20
N ARG A 132 -1.65 19.30 -11.02
CA ARG A 132 -0.79 20.47 -10.73
C ARG A 132 -1.46 21.70 -11.33
N CYS A 133 -1.58 22.76 -10.54
CA CYS A 133 -2.06 24.07 -11.00
C CYS A 133 -0.89 24.96 -11.40
#